data_AF-A0AAW1ARL6-F1
#
_entry.id   AF-A0AAW1ARL6-F1
#
_cell.length_a   1.000
_cell.length_b   1.000
_cell.length_c   1.000
_cell.angle_alpha   90.00
_cell.angle_beta   90.00
_cell.angle_gamma   90.00
#
_symmetry.space_group_name_H-M   'P 1'
#
loop_
_entity.id
_entity.type
_entity.pdbx_description
1 polymer ?
#
loop_
_entity_poly.entity_id
_entity_poly.type
_entity_poly.pdbx_seq_one_letter_code
_entity_poly.pdbx_strand_id
1 'polypeptide(L)'
;MAAHFGFIAVSVGEILRAQTLRRVASDKKWELIAKIIANGELAPSETTVEELKQQFIKHPKAKGFVVDGFPRDIGQAFLCEEQVGSPDVVVFLACSSQQLRQRLKGRAQEQGRLDDNPHAIERRLETFKQNAQLIGKYYQEKGTLVRFDADGEEDEIFAAISSCIQQRLQPERKRILDLPLQSFFSPCQDSPKEEQRKEQPDPHLQKASVSGQPPRTLI
;
A
#
# COMPACT_ATOMS: atom_id res chain seq x y z
N MET A 1 1.61 -11.47 1.74
CA MET A 1 1.98 -10.60 0.59
C MET A 1 3.48 -10.41 0.43
N ALA A 2 4.18 -9.80 1.40
CA ALA A 2 5.61 -9.48 1.26
C ALA A 2 6.49 -10.70 0.87
N ALA A 3 6.32 -11.83 1.57
CA ALA A 3 7.05 -13.07 1.28
C ALA A 3 6.84 -13.56 -0.17
N HIS A 4 5.63 -13.43 -0.71
CA HIS A 4 5.30 -13.89 -2.07
C HIS A 4 6.07 -13.12 -3.15
N PHE A 5 6.31 -11.82 -2.94
CA PHE A 5 7.04 -10.96 -3.89
C PHE A 5 8.52 -10.76 -3.52
N GLY A 6 8.99 -11.38 -2.43
CA GLY A 6 10.34 -11.13 -1.90
C GLY A 6 10.55 -9.68 -1.43
N PHE A 7 9.48 -9.05 -0.94
CA PHE A 7 9.50 -7.72 -0.33
C PHE A 7 9.68 -7.82 1.18
N ILE A 8 9.97 -6.69 1.80
CA ILE A 8 10.09 -6.57 3.25
C ILE A 8 8.75 -6.12 3.83
N ALA A 9 8.20 -6.90 4.76
CA ALA A 9 7.02 -6.50 5.51
C ALA A 9 7.40 -5.49 6.60
N VAL A 10 6.64 -4.40 6.70
CA VAL A 10 6.87 -3.32 7.65
C VAL A 10 5.55 -2.97 8.31
N SER A 11 5.34 -3.35 9.57
CA SER A 11 4.15 -2.93 10.32
C SER A 11 4.45 -1.70 11.15
N VAL A 12 3.84 -0.56 10.80
CA VAL A 12 4.05 0.71 11.52
C VAL A 12 3.63 0.59 12.98
N GLY A 13 2.54 -0.10 13.26
CA GLY A 13 2.09 -0.33 14.63
C GLY A 13 3.08 -1.16 15.46
N GLU A 14 3.76 -2.14 14.86
CA GLU A 14 4.78 -2.93 15.55
C GLU A 14 6.06 -2.13 15.79
N ILE A 15 6.48 -1.32 14.82
CA ILE A 15 7.63 -0.42 14.97
C ILE A 15 7.40 0.52 16.15
N LEU A 16 6.24 1.20 16.19
CA LEU A 16 5.93 2.14 17.25
C LEU A 16 5.88 1.44 18.63
N ARG A 17 5.25 0.27 18.73
CA ARG A 17 5.23 -0.52 19.98
C ARG A 17 6.63 -0.95 20.41
N ALA A 18 7.49 -1.36 19.48
CA ALA A 18 8.86 -1.74 19.79
C ALA A 18 9.69 -0.52 20.27
N GLN A 19 9.49 0.65 19.66
CA GLN A 19 10.19 1.88 20.07
C GLN A 19 9.72 2.40 21.43
N THR A 20 8.41 2.36 21.72
CA THR A 20 7.91 2.74 23.05
C THR A 20 8.50 1.84 24.12
N LEU A 21 8.53 0.52 23.94
CA LEU A 21 9.15 -0.40 24.89
C LEU A 21 10.65 -0.14 25.11
N ARG A 22 11.38 0.21 24.05
CA ARG A 22 12.83 0.45 24.13
C ARG A 22 13.20 1.80 24.74
N ARG A 23 12.39 2.83 24.53
CA ARG A 23 12.78 4.24 24.79
C ARG A 23 11.99 4.91 25.90
N VAL A 24 10.87 4.35 26.35
CA VAL A 24 10.00 4.98 27.35
C VAL A 24 10.71 5.35 28.65
N ALA A 25 11.69 4.55 29.09
CA ALA A 25 12.42 4.80 30.34
C ALA A 25 13.40 5.98 30.24
N SER A 26 13.81 6.38 29.04
CA SER A 26 14.87 7.37 28.80
C SER A 26 14.40 8.62 28.06
N ASP A 27 13.20 8.60 27.48
CA ASP A 27 12.70 9.67 26.62
C ASP A 27 11.23 9.98 26.89
N LYS A 28 10.97 11.18 27.43
CA LYS A 28 9.61 11.69 27.74
C LYS A 28 8.70 11.72 26.51
N LYS A 29 9.27 11.92 25.31
CA LYS A 29 8.49 11.89 24.05
C LYS A 29 7.89 10.49 23.84
N TRP A 30 8.68 9.44 24.05
CA TRP A 30 8.23 8.06 23.87
C TRP A 30 7.29 7.59 24.97
N GLU A 31 7.40 8.14 26.18
CA GLU A 31 6.40 7.96 27.23
C GLU A 31 5.04 8.53 26.84
N LEU A 32 5.01 9.74 26.28
CA LEU A 32 3.76 10.34 25.79
C LEU A 32 3.16 9.54 24.63
N ILE A 33 3.98 9.13 23.66
CA ILE A 33 3.54 8.31 22.53
C ILE A 33 2.96 6.97 23.01
N ALA A 34 3.57 6.34 24.02
CA ALA A 34 3.06 5.11 24.60
C ALA A 34 1.64 5.30 25.18
N LYS A 35 1.39 6.42 25.88
CA LYS A 35 0.06 6.75 26.43
C LYS A 35 -0.97 6.99 25.32
N ILE A 36 -0.60 7.74 24.27
CA ILE A 36 -1.45 8.00 23.10
C ILE A 36 -1.86 6.67 22.43
N ILE A 37 -0.88 5.79 22.16
CA ILE A 37 -1.15 4.49 21.53
C ILE A 37 -2.00 3.60 22.43
N ALA A 38 -1.72 3.53 23.73
CA ALA A 38 -2.52 2.73 24.68
C ALA A 38 -3.98 3.20 24.76
N ASN A 39 -4.22 4.49 24.52
CA ASN A 39 -5.55 5.06 24.38
C ASN A 39 -6.23 4.74 23.03
N GLY A 40 -5.56 4.10 22.09
CA GLY A 40 -6.09 3.83 20.75
C GLY A 40 -6.06 5.04 19.83
N GLU A 41 -5.28 6.07 20.17
CA GLU A 41 -5.09 7.26 19.34
C GLU A 41 -3.89 7.07 18.38
N LEU A 42 -3.80 7.90 17.34
CA LEU A 42 -2.69 7.87 16.39
C LEU A 42 -1.46 8.55 16.99
N ALA A 43 -0.30 7.92 16.84
CA ALA A 43 0.97 8.57 17.14
C ALA A 43 1.20 9.77 16.18
N PRO A 44 1.99 10.78 16.58
CA PRO A 44 2.27 11.94 15.74
C PRO A 44 2.82 11.55 14.36
N SER A 45 2.32 12.19 13.32
CA SER A 45 2.61 11.84 11.92
C SER A 45 4.11 11.94 11.61
N GLU A 46 4.81 12.97 12.09
CA GLU A 46 6.25 13.15 11.88
C GLU A 46 7.06 12.02 12.51
N THR A 47 6.68 11.59 13.72
CA THR A 47 7.38 10.48 14.38
C THR A 47 7.12 9.16 13.68
N THR A 48 5.89 8.96 13.21
CA THR A 48 5.49 7.76 12.47
C THR A 48 6.24 7.64 11.15
N VAL A 49 6.29 8.73 10.37
CA VAL A 49 7.00 8.78 9.07
C VAL A 49 8.51 8.63 9.25
N GLU A 50 9.10 9.27 10.27
CA GLU A 50 10.53 9.13 10.55
C GLU A 50 10.91 7.69 10.89
N GLU A 51 10.14 7.02 11.76
CA GLU A 51 10.39 5.62 12.09
C GLU A 51 10.21 4.68 10.88
N LEU A 52 9.23 4.95 10.02
CA LEU A 52 9.04 4.23 8.75
C LEU A 52 10.24 4.43 7.81
N LYS A 53 10.68 5.66 7.62
CA LYS A 53 11.85 6.02 6.81
C LYS A 53 13.12 5.33 7.29
N GLN A 54 13.33 5.26 8.60
CA GLN A 54 14.46 4.53 9.19
C GLN A 54 14.44 3.04 8.86
N GLN A 55 13.26 2.41 8.73
CA GLN A 55 13.20 1.00 8.28
C GLN A 55 13.64 0.86 6.83
N PHE A 56 13.23 1.77 5.95
CA PHE A 56 13.65 1.70 4.55
C PHE A 56 15.16 1.89 4.39
N ILE A 57 15.75 2.83 5.14
CA ILE A 57 17.20 3.08 5.14
C ILE A 57 17.99 1.85 5.62
N LYS A 58 17.45 1.07 6.58
CA LYS A 58 18.10 -0.16 7.07
C LYS A 58 18.13 -1.28 6.02
N HIS A 59 17.32 -1.19 4.97
CA HIS A 59 17.20 -2.21 3.94
C HIS A 59 17.49 -1.66 2.52
N PRO A 60 18.71 -1.16 2.25
CA PRO A 60 19.04 -0.52 0.97
C PRO A 60 19.02 -1.49 -0.23
N LYS A 61 19.04 -2.80 0.02
CA LYS A 61 18.98 -3.86 -0.99
C LYS A 61 17.59 -4.47 -1.15
N ALA A 62 16.57 -3.91 -0.51
CA ALA A 62 15.20 -4.41 -0.62
C ALA A 62 14.71 -4.29 -2.07
N LYS A 63 13.98 -5.30 -2.54
CA LYS A 63 13.31 -5.26 -3.85
C LYS A 63 12.05 -4.39 -3.83
N GLY A 64 11.50 -4.17 -2.64
CA GLY A 64 10.26 -3.45 -2.37
C GLY A 64 9.86 -3.67 -0.92
N PHE A 65 8.82 -2.96 -0.50
CA PHE A 65 8.28 -3.02 0.86
C PHE A 65 6.77 -3.28 0.80
N VAL A 66 6.20 -3.79 1.88
CA VAL A 66 4.75 -3.82 2.09
C VAL A 66 4.54 -3.19 3.46
N VAL A 67 3.87 -2.05 3.50
CA VAL A 67 3.69 -1.30 4.75
C VAL A 67 2.27 -1.52 5.26
N ASP A 68 2.17 -2.24 6.36
CA ASP A 68 0.88 -2.55 6.98
C ASP A 68 0.41 -1.41 7.90
N GLY A 69 -0.85 -1.04 7.73
CA GLY A 69 -1.58 -0.13 8.60
C GLY A 69 -1.14 1.33 8.49
N PHE A 70 -0.65 1.76 7.32
CA PHE A 70 -0.21 3.12 7.02
C PHE A 70 -0.63 3.50 5.58
N PRO A 71 -0.95 4.77 5.30
CA PRO A 71 -1.15 5.86 6.25
C PRO A 71 -2.49 5.73 7.01
N ARG A 72 -2.58 6.36 8.19
CA ARG A 72 -3.81 6.38 9.02
C ARG A 72 -4.51 7.73 9.10
N ASP A 73 -3.83 8.78 8.65
CA ASP A 73 -4.40 10.11 8.43
C ASP A 73 -3.78 10.71 7.16
N ILE A 74 -4.37 11.81 6.69
CA ILE A 74 -3.90 12.44 5.45
C ILE A 74 -2.54 13.12 5.60
N GLY A 75 -2.19 13.59 6.82
CA GLY A 75 -0.89 14.20 7.10
C GLY A 75 0.25 13.20 6.94
N GLN A 76 0.05 11.96 7.39
CA GLN A 76 0.97 10.85 7.17
C GLN A 76 1.18 10.56 5.68
N ALA A 77 0.12 10.58 4.88
CA ALA A 77 0.22 10.39 3.43
C ALA A 77 1.09 11.48 2.79
N PHE A 78 0.78 12.76 3.06
CA PHE A 78 1.56 13.88 2.52
C PHE A 78 3.03 13.86 2.96
N LEU A 79 3.29 13.73 4.27
CA LEU A 79 4.64 13.72 4.82
C LEU A 79 5.47 12.55 4.30
N CYS A 80 4.87 11.38 4.14
CA CYS A 80 5.58 10.22 3.61
C CYS A 80 5.94 10.41 2.15
N GLU A 81 5.01 10.92 1.34
CA GLU A 81 5.30 11.18 -0.07
C GLU A 81 6.38 12.26 -0.27
N GLU A 82 6.40 13.28 0.59
CA GLU A 82 7.42 14.31 0.58
C GLU A 82 8.80 13.78 0.99
N GLN A 83 8.88 13.00 2.07
CA GLN A 83 10.15 12.62 2.69
C GLN A 83 10.71 11.27 2.24
N VAL A 84 9.86 10.44 1.65
CA VAL A 84 10.17 9.04 1.31
C VAL A 84 9.83 8.74 -0.15
N GLY A 85 8.63 9.10 -0.60
CA GLY A 85 8.17 8.94 -1.98
C GLY A 85 6.76 8.36 -2.08
N SER A 86 6.18 8.45 -3.28
CA SER A 86 4.83 7.93 -3.58
C SER A 86 4.81 6.40 -3.69
N PRO A 87 3.75 5.74 -3.18
CA PRO A 87 3.59 4.29 -3.35
C PRO A 87 3.21 3.91 -4.78
N ASP A 88 3.69 2.76 -5.25
CA ASP A 88 3.28 2.19 -6.55
C ASP A 88 1.80 1.73 -6.54
N VAL A 89 1.34 1.15 -5.42
CA VAL A 89 -0.03 0.63 -5.24
C VAL A 89 -0.45 0.82 -3.79
N VAL A 90 -1.68 1.28 -3.56
CA VAL A 90 -2.32 1.32 -2.23
C VAL A 90 -3.48 0.34 -2.22
N VAL A 91 -3.42 -0.67 -1.35
CA VAL A 91 -4.47 -1.68 -1.22
C VAL A 91 -5.44 -1.30 -0.11
N PHE A 92 -6.69 -1.03 -0.48
CA PHE A 92 -7.76 -0.75 0.47
C PHE A 92 -8.64 -1.99 0.68
N LEU A 93 -8.51 -2.60 1.85
CA LEU A 93 -9.32 -3.74 2.28
C LEU A 93 -10.61 -3.26 2.93
N ALA A 94 -11.72 -3.34 2.20
CA ALA A 94 -13.03 -2.97 2.72
C ALA A 94 -13.68 -4.17 3.41
N CYS A 95 -14.09 -4.02 4.66
CA CYS A 95 -14.83 -5.05 5.38
C CYS A 95 -16.02 -4.44 6.13
N SER A 96 -17.00 -5.28 6.44
CA SER A 96 -18.12 -4.92 7.29
C SER A 96 -17.66 -4.54 8.70
N SER A 97 -18.36 -3.60 9.33
CA SER A 97 -18.07 -3.19 10.72
C SER A 97 -18.19 -4.36 11.70
N GLN A 98 -19.06 -5.34 11.41
CA GLN A 98 -19.23 -6.54 12.23
C GLN A 98 -17.98 -7.43 12.19
N GLN A 99 -17.49 -7.78 10.99
CA GLN A 99 -16.28 -8.57 10.85
C GLN A 99 -15.06 -7.85 11.46
N LEU A 100 -14.93 -6.54 11.24
CA LEU A 100 -13.82 -5.77 11.80
C LEU A 100 -13.79 -5.82 13.33
N ARG A 101 -14.95 -5.65 13.99
CA ARG A 101 -15.09 -5.78 15.44
C ARG A 101 -14.75 -7.20 15.92
N GLN A 102 -15.21 -8.23 15.21
CA GLN A 102 -14.91 -9.62 15.55
C GLN A 102 -13.41 -9.91 15.46
N ARG A 103 -12.74 -9.46 14.39
CA ARG A 103 -11.29 -9.61 14.21
C ARG A 103 -10.48 -8.87 15.28
N LEU A 104 -10.91 -7.66 15.66
CA LEU A 104 -10.26 -6.91 16.75
C LEU A 104 -10.44 -7.59 18.12
N LYS A 105 -11.61 -8.18 18.40
CA LYS A 105 -11.84 -8.95 19.63
C LYS A 105 -10.98 -10.22 19.69
N GLY A 106 -10.90 -10.98 18.59
CA GLY A 106 -10.04 -12.17 18.51
C GLY A 106 -8.58 -11.82 18.77
N ARG A 107 -8.09 -10.74 18.15
CA ARG A 107 -6.74 -10.22 18.39
C ARG A 107 -6.48 -9.87 19.85
N ALA A 108 -7.44 -9.22 20.52
CA ALA A 108 -7.32 -8.83 21.92
C ALA A 108 -7.09 -10.06 22.82
N GLN A 109 -7.77 -11.18 22.51
CA GLN A 109 -7.65 -12.44 23.24
C GLN A 109 -6.31 -13.14 23.00
N GLU A 110 -5.78 -13.07 21.78
CA GLU A 110 -4.56 -13.79 21.39
C GLU A 110 -3.27 -13.04 21.74
N GLN A 111 -3.25 -11.71 21.60
CA GLN A 111 -2.01 -10.93 21.53
C GLN A 111 -1.77 -10.02 22.73
N GLY A 112 -2.75 -9.87 23.63
CA GLY A 112 -2.60 -9.14 24.89
C GLY A 112 -2.13 -7.68 24.74
N ARG A 113 -2.50 -7.00 23.64
CA ARG A 113 -2.05 -5.63 23.38
C ARG A 113 -2.77 -4.64 24.30
N LEU A 114 -2.03 -3.67 24.85
CA LEU A 114 -2.59 -2.65 25.75
C LEU A 114 -3.67 -1.79 25.05
N ASP A 115 -3.54 -1.59 23.74
CA ASP A 115 -4.46 -0.82 22.88
C ASP A 115 -5.64 -1.62 22.31
N ASP A 116 -5.87 -2.85 22.79
CA ASP A 116 -7.01 -3.70 22.43
C ASP A 116 -8.10 -3.73 23.53
N ASN A 117 -8.12 -2.74 24.43
CA ASN A 117 -9.23 -2.54 25.36
C ASN A 117 -10.49 -2.00 24.63
N PRO A 118 -11.73 -2.23 25.16
CA PRO A 118 -12.96 -1.86 24.45
C PRO A 118 -13.03 -0.38 24.05
N HIS A 119 -12.51 0.51 24.91
CA HIS A 119 -12.48 1.94 24.64
C HIS A 119 -11.51 2.27 23.49
N ALA A 120 -10.30 1.72 23.52
CA ALA A 120 -9.30 1.93 22.47
C ALA A 120 -9.76 1.36 21.13
N ILE A 121 -10.42 0.20 21.12
CA ILE A 121 -11.03 -0.38 19.91
C ILE A 121 -12.03 0.58 19.28
N GLU A 122 -12.95 1.15 20.07
CA GLU A 122 -13.94 2.08 19.54
C GLU A 122 -13.29 3.34 18.96
N ARG A 123 -12.33 3.94 19.69
CA ARG A 123 -11.58 5.10 19.19
C ARG A 123 -10.89 4.79 17.87
N ARG A 124 -10.21 3.64 17.76
CA ARG A 124 -9.51 3.23 16.54
C ARG A 124 -10.46 3.06 15.36
N LEU A 125 -11.65 2.49 15.58
CA LEU A 125 -12.68 2.35 14.56
C LEU A 125 -13.21 3.71 14.09
N GLU A 126 -13.47 4.61 15.03
CA GLU A 126 -13.96 5.95 14.73
C GLU A 126 -12.91 6.76 13.94
N THR A 127 -11.67 6.79 14.41
CA THR A 127 -10.56 7.45 13.70
C THR A 127 -10.34 6.87 12.31
N PHE A 128 -10.43 5.54 12.15
CA PHE A 128 -10.34 4.91 10.84
C PHE A 128 -11.48 5.38 9.91
N LYS A 129 -12.74 5.38 10.37
CA LYS A 129 -13.88 5.81 9.57
C LYS A 129 -13.75 7.26 9.10
N GLN A 130 -13.31 8.15 9.99
CA GLN A 130 -13.11 9.56 9.70
C GLN A 130 -12.02 9.81 8.64
N ASN A 131 -10.92 9.06 8.71
CA ASN A 131 -9.76 9.29 7.85
C ASN A 131 -9.75 8.45 6.57
N ALA A 132 -10.35 7.26 6.58
CA ALA A 132 -10.31 6.32 5.46
C ALA A 132 -10.88 6.90 4.17
N GLN A 133 -11.94 7.70 4.26
CA GLN A 133 -12.54 8.35 3.10
C GLN A 133 -11.60 9.39 2.47
N LEU A 134 -10.90 10.17 3.29
CA LEU A 134 -9.96 11.20 2.83
C LEU A 134 -8.73 10.57 2.17
N ILE A 135 -8.14 9.56 2.82
CA ILE A 135 -7.00 8.81 2.29
C ILE A 135 -7.38 8.07 1.00
N GLY A 136 -8.55 7.42 1.00
CA GLY A 136 -9.09 6.74 -0.17
C GLY A 136 -9.25 7.70 -1.34
N LYS A 137 -9.93 8.84 -1.14
CA LYS A 137 -10.09 9.85 -2.19
C LYS A 137 -8.74 10.34 -2.72
N TYR A 138 -7.79 10.63 -1.84
CA TYR A 138 -6.46 11.11 -2.20
C TYR A 138 -5.70 10.13 -3.13
N TYR A 139 -5.64 8.85 -2.77
CA TYR A 139 -4.96 7.85 -3.60
C TYR A 139 -5.77 7.40 -4.82
N GLN A 140 -7.10 7.53 -4.77
CA GLN A 140 -7.96 7.31 -5.93
C GLN A 140 -7.70 8.37 -7.01
N GLU A 141 -7.60 9.64 -6.63
CA GLU A 141 -7.29 10.75 -7.56
C GLU A 141 -5.89 10.59 -8.19
N LYS A 142 -4.94 9.97 -7.46
CA LYS A 142 -3.62 9.63 -7.98
C LYS A 142 -3.57 8.36 -8.84
N GLY A 143 -4.64 7.56 -8.87
CA GLY A 143 -4.71 6.31 -9.63
C GLY A 143 -3.87 5.16 -9.06
N THR A 144 -3.43 5.26 -7.81
CA THR A 144 -2.65 4.21 -7.11
C THR A 144 -3.51 3.33 -6.21
N LEU A 145 -4.70 3.79 -5.83
CA LEU A 145 -5.63 3.03 -4.99
C LEU A 145 -6.26 1.85 -5.75
N VAL A 146 -6.27 0.68 -5.11
CA VAL A 146 -7.07 -0.48 -5.52
C VAL A 146 -7.85 -0.99 -4.31
N ARG A 147 -9.16 -1.14 -4.47
CA ARG A 147 -10.07 -1.59 -3.41
C ARG A 147 -10.41 -3.07 -3.59
N PHE A 148 -10.40 -3.81 -2.48
CA PHE A 148 -10.84 -5.20 -2.40
C PHE A 148 -11.89 -5.37 -1.32
N ASP A 149 -12.84 -6.27 -1.56
CA ASP A 149 -13.72 -6.76 -0.51
C ASP A 149 -12.95 -7.76 0.35
N ALA A 150 -12.92 -7.52 1.66
CA ALA A 150 -12.21 -8.28 2.66
C ALA A 150 -13.15 -9.05 3.59
N ASP A 151 -14.44 -9.15 3.25
CA ASP A 151 -15.42 -9.98 3.95
C ASP A 151 -15.39 -11.46 3.49
N GLY A 152 -14.76 -11.77 2.34
CA GLY A 152 -14.62 -13.12 1.79
C GLY A 152 -13.49 -13.97 2.39
N GLU A 153 -13.19 -15.09 1.73
CA GLU A 153 -12.14 -16.03 2.15
C GLU A 153 -10.73 -15.50 1.93
N GLU A 154 -9.82 -15.75 2.89
CA GLU A 154 -8.46 -15.19 2.88
C GLU A 154 -7.67 -15.56 1.61
N ASP A 155 -7.78 -16.82 1.16
CA ASP A 155 -7.07 -17.30 -0.03
C ASP A 155 -7.53 -16.61 -1.32
N GLU A 156 -8.84 -16.36 -1.46
CA GLU A 156 -9.41 -15.66 -2.61
C GLU A 156 -8.97 -14.20 -2.64
N ILE A 157 -9.02 -13.54 -1.48
CA ILE A 157 -8.56 -12.16 -1.30
C ILE A 157 -7.06 -12.07 -1.61
N PHE A 158 -6.27 -12.98 -1.09
CA PHE A 158 -4.83 -13.04 -1.32
C PHE A 158 -4.49 -13.22 -2.80
N ALA A 159 -5.18 -14.13 -3.49
CA ALA A 159 -5.00 -14.36 -4.92
C ALA A 159 -5.36 -13.10 -5.74
N ALA A 160 -6.48 -12.45 -5.41
CA ALA A 160 -6.92 -11.23 -6.07
C ALA A 160 -5.90 -10.09 -5.92
N ILE A 161 -5.40 -9.86 -4.70
CA ILE A 161 -4.39 -8.82 -4.43
C ILE A 161 -3.08 -9.15 -5.15
N SER A 162 -2.64 -10.41 -5.10
CA SER A 162 -1.39 -10.85 -5.73
C SER A 162 -1.44 -10.66 -7.24
N SER A 163 -2.55 -11.04 -7.89
CA SER A 163 -2.75 -10.82 -9.33
C SER A 163 -2.70 -9.33 -9.68
N CYS A 164 -3.36 -8.47 -8.89
CA CYS A 164 -3.35 -7.02 -9.11
C CYS A 164 -1.95 -6.42 -8.99
N ILE A 165 -1.21 -6.77 -7.92
CA ILE A 165 0.16 -6.28 -7.72
C ILE A 165 1.07 -6.76 -8.83
N GLN A 166 0.98 -8.04 -9.23
CA GLN A 166 1.78 -8.57 -10.32
C GLN A 166 1.53 -7.80 -11.63
N GLN A 167 0.29 -7.47 -11.98
CA GLN A 167 -0.04 -6.67 -13.16
C GLN A 167 0.51 -5.24 -13.09
N ARG A 168 0.54 -4.64 -11.89
CA ARG A 168 1.07 -3.29 -11.67
C ARG A 168 2.60 -3.23 -11.69
N LEU A 169 3.26 -4.31 -11.29
CA LEU A 169 4.72 -4.44 -11.28
C LEU A 169 5.32 -4.83 -12.64
N GLN A 170 4.50 -5.27 -13.61
CA GLN A 170 5.00 -5.64 -14.93
C GLN A 170 5.53 -4.42 -15.70
N PRO A 171 6.77 -4.49 -16.22
CA PRO A 171 7.46 -3.34 -16.84
C PRO A 171 6.88 -2.88 -18.18
N GLU A 172 5.93 -3.61 -18.79
CA GLU A 172 5.49 -3.36 -20.17
C GLU A 172 4.29 -2.41 -20.34
N ARG A 173 3.70 -1.92 -19.25
CA ARG A 173 2.78 -0.77 -19.34
C ARG A 173 3.58 0.53 -19.49
N LYS A 174 4.27 0.69 -20.62
CA LYS A 174 4.48 2.02 -21.20
C LYS A 174 3.12 2.71 -21.20
N ARG A 175 3.09 3.91 -20.60
CA ARG A 175 1.93 4.79 -20.46
C ARG A 175 1.00 4.66 -21.67
N ILE A 176 -0.22 4.21 -21.44
CA ILE A 176 -1.35 4.40 -22.38
C ILE A 176 -1.74 5.89 -22.32
N LEU A 177 -0.78 6.78 -22.61
CA LEU A 177 -0.96 8.22 -22.71
C LEU A 177 -0.39 8.78 -24.03
N ASP A 178 0.20 7.93 -24.88
CA ASP A 178 0.66 8.33 -26.23
C ASP A 178 -0.29 7.85 -27.35
N LEU A 179 -1.51 7.40 -27.01
CA LEU A 179 -2.54 7.16 -28.03
C LEU A 179 -3.40 8.42 -28.21
N PRO A 180 -3.58 8.91 -29.45
CA PRO A 180 -4.45 10.06 -29.71
C PRO A 180 -5.86 9.79 -29.17
N LEU A 181 -6.43 10.76 -28.45
CA LEU A 181 -7.80 10.76 -27.87
C LEU A 181 -8.92 10.38 -28.86
N GLN A 182 -8.63 10.44 -30.17
CA GLN A 182 -9.56 10.06 -31.24
C GLN A 182 -9.81 8.54 -31.33
N SER A 183 -8.96 7.71 -30.73
CA SER A 183 -9.10 6.24 -30.75
C SER A 183 -10.19 5.69 -29.83
N PHE A 184 -10.69 6.48 -28.87
CA PHE A 184 -11.76 6.07 -27.95
C PHE A 184 -13.18 6.36 -28.47
N PHE A 185 -13.30 7.13 -29.57
CA PHE A 185 -14.59 7.49 -30.15
C PHE A 185 -14.57 7.21 -31.65
N SER A 186 -14.72 5.95 -32.04
CA SER A 186 -15.24 5.60 -33.37
C SER A 186 -16.49 4.75 -33.20
N PRO A 187 -17.63 5.14 -33.82
CA PRO A 187 -18.88 4.39 -33.73
C PRO A 187 -18.76 3.08 -34.51
N CYS A 188 -19.31 1.99 -33.95
CA CYS A 188 -19.47 0.72 -34.64
C CYS A 188 -20.03 0.93 -36.05
N GLN A 189 -19.25 0.53 -37.06
CA GLN A 189 -19.79 0.23 -38.38
C GLN A 189 -19.31 -1.16 -38.79
N ASP A 190 -20.29 -2.01 -39.05
CA ASP A 190 -20.15 -3.36 -39.58
C ASP A 190 -19.19 -3.40 -40.78
N SER A 191 -18.27 -4.35 -40.77
CA SER A 191 -17.40 -4.61 -41.93
C SER A 191 -17.87 -5.85 -42.68
N PRO A 192 -17.98 -5.83 -44.02
CA PRO A 192 -17.76 -7.01 -44.82
C PRO A 192 -16.28 -7.14 -45.20
N LYS A 193 -15.85 -8.40 -45.21
CA LYS A 193 -14.51 -8.93 -45.51
C LYS A 193 -14.05 -8.58 -46.92
N GLU A 194 -12.74 -8.35 -47.09
CA GLU A 194 -12.02 -8.87 -48.26
C GLU A 194 -10.49 -8.90 -48.05
N GLU A 195 -9.86 -9.74 -48.86
CA GLU A 195 -8.64 -10.52 -48.65
C GLU A 195 -7.59 -10.13 -49.69
N GLN A 196 -6.30 -10.00 -49.32
CA GLN A 196 -5.08 -10.05 -50.18
C GLN A 196 -3.84 -9.75 -49.30
N ARG A 197 -2.90 -10.67 -49.01
CA ARG A 197 -1.86 -11.39 -49.78
C ARG A 197 -0.53 -10.61 -49.98
N LYS A 198 0.54 -11.13 -49.34
CA LYS A 198 2.01 -11.03 -49.61
C LYS A 198 2.67 -9.66 -49.38
N GLU A 199 3.92 -9.51 -48.91
CA GLU A 199 5.16 -10.31 -49.04
C GLU A 199 6.20 -9.82 -47.99
N GLN A 200 7.14 -10.68 -47.55
CA GLN A 200 8.37 -10.32 -46.79
C GLN A 200 9.58 -10.29 -47.75
N PRO A 201 10.72 -9.62 -47.42
CA PRO A 201 11.82 -10.29 -46.68
C PRO A 201 12.66 -9.44 -45.69
N ASP A 202 13.38 -10.16 -44.83
CA ASP A 202 14.43 -9.87 -43.80
C ASP A 202 15.78 -9.33 -44.41
N PRO A 203 16.95 -9.13 -43.72
CA PRO A 203 17.32 -9.03 -42.28
C PRO A 203 18.38 -7.95 -41.90
N HIS A 204 18.78 -7.98 -40.61
CA HIS A 204 20.01 -7.45 -39.92
C HIS A 204 19.98 -6.07 -39.25
N LEU A 205 20.19 -5.99 -37.92
CA LEU A 205 21.52 -5.91 -37.25
C LEU A 205 21.41 -5.78 -35.70
N GLN A 206 22.36 -6.40 -35.00
CA GLN A 206 22.58 -6.44 -33.54
C GLN A 206 22.74 -5.06 -32.85
N LYS A 207 22.40 -4.99 -31.54
CA LYS A 207 23.37 -4.79 -30.43
C LYS A 207 22.70 -4.79 -29.05
N ALA A 208 23.36 -5.46 -28.10
CA ALA A 208 23.11 -5.43 -26.67
C ALA A 208 23.68 -4.16 -26.02
N SER A 209 23.11 -3.70 -24.89
CA SER A 209 23.84 -3.11 -23.76
C SER A 209 22.97 -2.90 -22.52
N VAL A 210 23.59 -3.14 -21.36
CA VAL A 210 23.08 -3.17 -19.99
C VAL A 210 23.20 -1.78 -19.33
N SER A 211 22.20 -1.38 -18.53
CA SER A 211 22.35 -0.64 -17.24
C SER A 211 20.93 -0.43 -16.68
N GLY A 212 20.56 -0.85 -15.46
CA GLY A 212 21.07 -0.39 -14.17
C GLY A 212 20.09 0.65 -13.58
N GLN A 213 18.98 0.22 -12.98
CA GLN A 213 18.01 1.11 -12.30
C GLN A 213 18.09 1.01 -10.76
N PRO A 214 17.90 2.11 -10.02
CA PRO A 214 17.93 2.14 -8.55
C PRO A 214 16.65 1.55 -7.93
N PRO A 215 16.66 1.18 -6.63
CA PRO A 215 15.56 0.45 -6.00
C PRO A 215 14.29 1.30 -5.79
N ARG A 216 13.13 0.65 -5.89
CA ARG A 216 11.78 1.22 -5.70
C ARG A 216 11.21 0.86 -4.32
N THR A 217 10.39 1.75 -3.78
CA THR A 217 9.74 1.64 -2.47
C THR A 217 8.23 1.49 -2.65
N LEU A 218 7.61 0.50 -1.99
CA LEU A 218 6.15 0.28 -1.94
C LEU A 218 5.66 0.50 -0.51
N ILE A 219 4.53 1.19 -0.33
CA ILE A 219 3.81 1.30 0.94
C ILE A 219 2.55 0.48 0.83
#